data_AF-A0A7C5ETB5-F1
#
_entry.id   AF-A0A7C5ETB5-F1
#
_cell.length_a   1.000
_cell.length_b   1.000
_cell.length_c   1.000
_cell.angle_alpha   90.00
_cell.angle_beta   90.00
_cell.angle_gamma   90.00
#
_symmetry.space_group_name_H-M   'P 1'
#
loop_
_entity.id
_entity.type
_entity.pdbx_description
1 polymer ?
#
loop_
_entity_poly.entity_id
_entity_poly.type
_entity_poly.pdbx_seq_one_letter_code
_entity_poly.pdbx_strand_id
1 'polypeptide(L)'
;EAALRVAQEGAKSAELGVAVAENAVKSAQAAIESAQASLNLLKAGPRPDEVALAQQEIEMAKAERYAAQNTRDTLGGLKGKPGYQPGSYETAEGQVMAAEARVTMAEIKKRLLEAGARPEEIAVSAARVREAQAALASAQAQAAVAQQQVAIHSAQVEQAQAQYDLIKAGARPEDLELARAHVAQAEAALQQAKAALNRALIVAPFKGTVCEMNLRLGEQAVPGMPVISLGDLTTLRVETTDLDEIDAAHIKEGQAVQVTFDALPDVRLPGKVERLALKAGAGGGGVVYKAIISLDTIDPRLRWGMTAFVDIPKE
;
A
#
# COMPACT_ATOMS: atom_id res chain seq x y z
N GLU A 1 -3.82 -0.09 3.21
CA GLU A 1 -4.97 -0.92 3.64
C GLU A 1 -6.27 -0.12 3.75
N ALA A 2 -6.35 0.92 4.59
CA ALA A 2 -7.57 1.74 4.71
C ALA A 2 -8.07 2.33 3.36
N ALA A 3 -7.17 2.88 2.54
CA ALA A 3 -7.52 3.42 1.21
C ALA A 3 -8.08 2.36 0.25
N LEU A 4 -7.51 1.14 0.26
CA LEU A 4 -7.99 0.01 -0.54
C LEU A 4 -9.41 -0.40 -0.12
N ARG A 5 -9.67 -0.45 1.20
CA ARG A 5 -10.99 -0.79 1.73
C ARG A 5 -12.05 0.23 1.32
N VAL A 6 -11.73 1.52 1.41
CA VAL A 6 -12.62 2.62 0.96
C VAL A 6 -12.91 2.52 -0.54
N ALA A 7 -11.90 2.23 -1.36
CA ALA A 7 -12.08 2.04 -2.79
C ALA A 7 -13.00 0.83 -3.10
N GLN A 8 -12.82 -0.29 -2.40
CA GLN A 8 -13.66 -1.49 -2.55
C GLN A 8 -15.11 -1.24 -2.10
N GLU A 9 -15.31 -0.52 -1.00
CA GLU A 9 -16.65 -0.10 -0.54
C GLU A 9 -17.32 0.82 -1.58
N GLY A 10 -16.57 1.76 -2.16
CA GLY A 10 -17.04 2.63 -3.25
C GLY A 10 -17.45 1.85 -4.51
N ALA A 11 -16.64 0.89 -4.94
CA ALA A 11 -16.96 0.03 -6.08
C ALA A 11 -18.25 -0.77 -5.85
N LYS A 12 -18.41 -1.36 -4.66
CA LYS A 12 -19.62 -2.09 -4.28
C LYS A 12 -20.86 -1.18 -4.26
N SER A 13 -20.71 0.05 -3.76
CA SER A 13 -21.79 1.04 -3.80
C SER A 13 -22.17 1.42 -5.24
N ALA A 14 -21.20 1.53 -6.15
CA ALA A 14 -21.45 1.82 -7.56
C ALA A 14 -22.16 0.67 -8.28
N GLU A 15 -21.77 -0.58 -8.01
CA GLU A 15 -22.47 -1.77 -8.52
C GLU A 15 -23.94 -1.83 -8.06
N LEU A 16 -24.20 -1.52 -6.78
CA LEU A 16 -25.56 -1.38 -6.28
C LEU A 16 -26.32 -0.26 -6.99
N GLY A 17 -25.64 0.86 -7.29
CA GLY A 17 -26.19 1.95 -8.09
C GLY A 17 -26.62 1.53 -9.49
N VAL A 18 -25.84 0.67 -10.16
CA VAL A 18 -26.20 0.09 -11.47
C VAL A 18 -27.46 -0.77 -11.34
N ALA A 19 -27.53 -1.66 -10.35
CA ALA A 19 -28.71 -2.50 -10.15
C ALA A 19 -29.99 -1.67 -9.92
N VAL A 20 -29.89 -0.57 -9.16
CA VAL A 20 -31.00 0.38 -8.97
C VAL A 20 -31.40 1.04 -10.29
N ALA A 21 -30.43 1.52 -11.07
CA ALA A 21 -30.70 2.15 -12.36
C ALA A 21 -31.29 1.18 -13.39
N GLU A 22 -30.83 -0.07 -13.44
CA GLU A 22 -31.42 -1.12 -14.29
C GLU A 22 -32.86 -1.43 -13.91
N ASN A 23 -33.17 -1.47 -12.61
CA ASN A 23 -34.54 -1.64 -12.15
C ASN A 23 -35.42 -0.44 -12.54
N ALA A 24 -34.89 0.78 -12.51
CA ALA A 24 -35.58 1.97 -13.00
C ALA A 24 -35.89 1.86 -14.50
N VAL A 25 -34.94 1.38 -15.32
CA VAL A 25 -35.16 1.12 -16.76
C VAL A 25 -36.27 0.10 -16.99
N LYS A 26 -36.26 -1.02 -16.26
CA LYS A 26 -37.32 -2.04 -16.34
C LYS A 26 -38.69 -1.47 -15.96
N SER A 27 -38.75 -0.65 -14.91
CA SER A 27 -40.00 0.00 -14.49
C SER A 27 -40.53 0.98 -15.54
N ALA A 28 -39.64 1.73 -16.20
CA ALA A 28 -40.01 2.65 -17.26
C ALA A 28 -40.48 1.91 -18.53
N GLN A 29 -39.86 0.78 -18.87
CA GLN A 29 -40.33 -0.09 -19.96
C GLN A 29 -41.74 -0.63 -19.70
N ALA A 30 -42.01 -1.12 -18.48
CA ALA A 30 -43.35 -1.56 -18.09
C ALA A 30 -44.39 -0.42 -18.17
N ALA A 31 -44.00 0.81 -17.81
CA ALA A 31 -44.86 1.98 -17.94
C ALA A 31 -45.20 2.31 -19.40
N ILE A 32 -44.23 2.20 -20.32
CA ILE A 32 -44.48 2.34 -21.77
C ILE A 32 -45.47 1.28 -22.23
N GLU A 33 -45.23 0.02 -21.88
CA GLU A 33 -46.09 -1.09 -22.30
C GLU A 33 -47.53 -0.89 -21.83
N SER A 34 -47.73 -0.49 -20.57
CA SER A 34 -49.06 -0.15 -20.03
C SER A 34 -49.71 1.04 -20.75
N ALA A 35 -48.95 2.08 -21.07
CA ALA A 35 -49.44 3.25 -21.79
C ALA A 35 -49.81 2.90 -23.25
N GLN A 36 -49.01 2.05 -23.89
CA GLN A 36 -49.23 1.55 -25.24
C GLN A 36 -50.48 0.67 -25.31
N ALA A 37 -50.66 -0.23 -24.33
CA ALA A 37 -51.84 -1.07 -24.21
C ALA A 37 -53.12 -0.23 -24.06
N SER A 38 -53.07 0.81 -23.23
CA SER A 38 -54.18 1.76 -23.05
C SER A 38 -54.52 2.50 -24.35
N LEU A 39 -53.50 2.95 -25.09
CA LEU A 39 -53.69 3.60 -26.39
C LEU A 39 -54.27 2.65 -27.43
N ASN A 40 -53.80 1.41 -27.47
CA ASN A 40 -54.28 0.39 -28.40
C ASN A 40 -55.73 0.02 -28.11
N LEU A 41 -56.13 -0.05 -26.84
CA LEU A 41 -57.51 -0.29 -26.45
C LEU A 41 -58.43 0.84 -26.93
N LEU A 42 -58.02 2.11 -26.78
CA LEU A 42 -58.79 3.25 -27.27
C LEU A 42 -58.91 3.25 -28.81
N LYS A 43 -57.86 2.82 -29.51
CA LYS A 43 -57.86 2.72 -30.99
C LYS A 43 -58.67 1.54 -31.52
N ALA A 44 -58.77 0.44 -30.77
CA ALA A 44 -59.51 -0.75 -31.17
C ALA A 44 -61.03 -0.49 -31.23
N GLY A 45 -61.52 0.54 -30.52
CA GLY A 45 -62.93 0.92 -30.55
C GLY A 45 -63.84 -0.04 -29.76
N PRO A 46 -65.17 0.07 -29.94
CA PRO A 46 -66.14 -0.78 -29.25
C PRO A 46 -66.02 -2.24 -29.71
N ARG A 47 -66.38 -3.18 -28.81
CA ARG A 47 -66.38 -4.60 -29.16
C ARG A 47 -67.56 -4.93 -30.08
N PRO A 48 -67.42 -5.93 -30.98
CA PRO A 48 -68.53 -6.38 -31.82
C PRO A 48 -69.79 -6.74 -31.02
N ASP A 49 -69.61 -7.37 -29.86
CA ASP A 49 -70.71 -7.75 -28.96
C ASP A 49 -71.46 -6.53 -28.39
N GLU A 50 -70.75 -5.43 -28.11
CA GLU A 50 -71.36 -4.19 -27.59
C GLU A 50 -72.20 -3.51 -28.67
N VAL A 51 -71.72 -3.53 -29.92
CA VAL A 51 -72.47 -3.01 -31.08
C VAL A 51 -73.69 -3.89 -31.37
N ALA A 52 -73.55 -5.22 -31.27
CA ALA A 52 -74.65 -6.16 -31.45
C ALA A 52 -75.74 -5.97 -30.38
N LEU A 53 -75.37 -5.75 -29.11
CA LEU A 53 -76.31 -5.46 -28.04
C LEU A 53 -77.07 -4.15 -28.29
N ALA A 54 -76.36 -3.09 -28.69
CA ALA A 54 -76.99 -1.82 -29.04
C ALA A 54 -77.93 -1.94 -30.25
N GLN A 55 -77.60 -2.79 -31.23
CA GLN A 55 -78.47 -3.10 -32.35
C GLN A 55 -79.75 -3.81 -31.88
N GLN A 56 -79.65 -4.77 -30.96
CA GLN A 56 -80.82 -5.44 -30.37
C GLN A 56 -81.72 -4.47 -29.58
N GLU A 57 -81.13 -3.53 -28.82
CA GLU A 57 -81.90 -2.48 -28.14
C GLU A 57 -82.70 -1.62 -29.13
N ILE A 58 -82.13 -1.27 -30.29
CA ILE A 58 -82.83 -0.53 -31.35
C ILE A 58 -84.01 -1.35 -31.89
N GLU A 59 -83.81 -2.63 -32.19
CA GLU A 59 -84.88 -3.48 -32.73
C GLU A 59 -86.02 -3.67 -31.72
N MET A 60 -85.71 -3.84 -30.43
CA MET A 60 -86.71 -3.84 -29.37
C MET A 60 -87.49 -2.52 -29.29
N ALA A 61 -86.79 -1.38 -29.34
CA ALA A 61 -87.43 -0.06 -29.31
C ALA A 61 -88.33 0.18 -30.54
N LYS A 62 -87.92 -0.30 -31.72
CA LYS A 62 -88.75 -0.25 -32.94
C LYS A 62 -90.00 -1.11 -32.81
N ALA A 63 -89.88 -2.30 -32.21
CA ALA A 63 -91.02 -3.17 -31.94
C ALA A 63 -92.02 -2.51 -30.97
N GLU A 64 -91.53 -1.85 -29.90
CA GLU A 64 -92.37 -1.05 -28.99
C GLU A 64 -93.08 0.08 -29.73
N ARG A 65 -92.37 0.83 -30.59
CA ARG A 65 -92.97 1.89 -31.42
C ARG A 65 -94.06 1.34 -32.32
N TYR A 66 -93.82 0.21 -32.98
CA TYR A 66 -94.79 -0.43 -33.86
C TYR A 66 -96.06 -0.85 -33.09
N ALA A 67 -95.91 -1.44 -31.90
CA ALA A 67 -97.05 -1.78 -31.04
C ALA A 67 -97.85 -0.54 -30.60
N ALA A 68 -97.15 0.55 -30.24
CA ALA A 68 -97.78 1.82 -29.90
C ALA A 68 -98.53 2.44 -31.09
N GLN A 69 -97.96 2.36 -32.29
CA GLN A 69 -98.59 2.85 -33.53
C GLN A 69 -99.85 2.06 -33.86
N ASN A 70 -99.81 0.72 -33.78
CA ASN A 70 -101.00 -0.12 -33.95
C ASN A 70 -102.10 0.24 -32.94
N THR A 71 -101.73 0.50 -31.68
CA THR A 71 -102.67 0.91 -30.63
C THR A 71 -103.30 2.27 -30.94
N ARG A 72 -102.50 3.25 -31.40
CA ARG A 72 -103.01 4.55 -31.87
C ARG A 72 -103.95 4.39 -33.06
N ASP A 73 -103.58 3.59 -34.05
CA ASP A 73 -104.34 3.43 -35.30
C ASP A 73 -105.68 2.73 -35.06
N THR A 74 -105.70 1.70 -34.21
CA THR A 74 -106.93 1.02 -33.79
C THR A 74 -107.88 1.97 -33.04
N LEU A 75 -107.36 2.79 -32.11
CA LEU A 75 -108.15 3.81 -31.41
C LEU A 75 -108.63 4.94 -32.33
N GLY A 76 -107.82 5.33 -33.31
CA GLY A 76 -108.20 6.31 -34.34
C GLY A 76 -109.36 5.85 -35.21
N GLY A 77 -109.39 4.56 -35.59
CA GLY A 77 -110.50 3.95 -36.34
C GLY A 77 -111.81 3.76 -35.56
N LEU A 78 -111.76 3.87 -34.23
CA LEU A 78 -112.90 3.84 -33.32
C LEU A 78 -113.49 5.24 -33.04
N LYS A 79 -112.83 6.31 -33.49
CA LYS A 79 -113.28 7.69 -33.27
C LYS A 79 -114.69 7.91 -33.84
N GLY A 80 -115.63 8.29 -32.97
CA GLY A 80 -117.05 8.48 -33.33
C GLY A 80 -117.91 7.21 -33.33
N LYS A 81 -117.38 6.04 -32.94
CA LYS A 81 -118.11 4.77 -32.79
C LYS A 81 -118.41 4.43 -31.31
N PRO A 82 -119.41 3.58 -31.01
CA PRO A 82 -119.68 3.11 -29.65
C PRO A 82 -118.45 2.39 -29.05
N GLY A 83 -118.04 2.78 -27.84
CA GLY A 83 -116.85 2.23 -27.17
C GLY A 83 -115.61 3.15 -27.17
N TYR A 84 -115.65 4.29 -27.86
CA TYR A 84 -114.58 5.29 -27.84
C TYR A 84 -114.60 6.14 -26.55
N GLN A 85 -113.46 6.23 -25.86
CA GLN A 85 -113.27 7.14 -24.72
C GLN A 85 -112.58 8.44 -25.16
N PRO A 86 -113.15 9.63 -24.88
CA PRO A 86 -112.46 10.91 -25.11
C PRO A 86 -111.10 10.95 -24.38
N GLY A 87 -110.04 11.45 -25.02
CA GLY A 87 -108.67 11.46 -24.47
C GLY A 87 -107.83 10.22 -24.81
N SER A 88 -108.44 9.09 -25.16
CA SER A 88 -107.72 7.83 -25.41
C SER A 88 -106.76 7.90 -26.61
N TYR A 89 -107.17 8.60 -27.69
CA TYR A 89 -106.30 8.81 -28.84
C TYR A 89 -105.10 9.69 -28.50
N GLU A 90 -105.31 10.81 -27.79
CA GLU A 90 -104.21 11.69 -27.36
C GLU A 90 -103.21 10.95 -26.46
N THR A 91 -103.68 10.04 -25.59
CA THR A 91 -102.78 9.21 -24.77
C THR A 91 -101.96 8.21 -25.60
N ALA A 92 -102.56 7.57 -26.61
CA ALA A 92 -101.86 6.65 -27.50
C ALA A 92 -100.86 7.38 -28.41
N GLU A 93 -101.21 8.59 -28.87
CA GLU A 93 -100.29 9.46 -29.60
C GLU A 93 -99.08 9.87 -28.72
N GLY A 94 -99.30 10.20 -27.44
CA GLY A 94 -98.23 10.40 -26.47
C GLY A 94 -97.35 9.16 -26.26
N GLN A 95 -97.93 7.96 -26.28
CA GLN A 95 -97.17 6.70 -26.21
C GLN A 95 -96.32 6.45 -27.46
N VAL A 96 -96.84 6.76 -28.65
CA VAL A 96 -96.07 6.70 -29.90
C VAL A 96 -94.88 7.66 -29.85
N MET A 97 -95.10 8.91 -29.42
CA MET A 97 -94.03 9.89 -29.26
C MET A 97 -92.97 9.43 -28.26
N ALA A 98 -93.36 8.83 -27.14
CA ALA A 98 -92.43 8.27 -26.16
C ALA A 98 -91.62 7.09 -26.74
N ALA A 99 -92.25 6.21 -27.51
CA ALA A 99 -91.56 5.10 -28.16
C ALA A 99 -90.62 5.56 -29.28
N GLU A 100 -90.99 6.60 -30.04
CA GLU A 100 -90.11 7.25 -31.02
C GLU A 100 -88.87 7.88 -30.38
N ALA A 101 -89.05 8.55 -29.23
CA ALA A 101 -87.92 9.06 -28.45
C ALA A 101 -86.99 7.93 -28.00
N ARG A 102 -87.53 6.77 -27.58
CA ARG A 102 -86.72 5.60 -27.21
C ARG A 102 -85.90 5.04 -28.38
N VAL A 103 -86.50 4.91 -29.56
CA VAL A 103 -85.77 4.49 -30.78
C VAL A 103 -84.63 5.47 -31.06
N THR A 104 -84.93 6.77 -31.03
CA THR A 104 -83.93 7.82 -31.28
C THR A 104 -82.79 7.74 -30.27
N MET A 105 -83.09 7.54 -28.99
CA MET A 105 -82.07 7.39 -27.94
C MET A 105 -81.21 6.14 -28.16
N ALA A 106 -81.79 5.00 -28.55
CA ALA A 106 -81.06 3.77 -28.85
C ALA A 106 -80.14 3.95 -30.07
N GLU A 107 -80.60 4.63 -31.12
CA GLU A 107 -79.80 4.97 -32.30
C GLU A 107 -78.66 5.94 -31.97
N ILE A 108 -78.89 6.95 -31.12
CA ILE A 108 -77.85 7.85 -30.61
C ILE A 108 -76.80 7.06 -29.82
N LYS A 109 -77.23 6.16 -28.93
CA LYS A 109 -76.35 5.32 -28.11
C LYS A 109 -75.46 4.43 -28.98
N LYS A 110 -76.04 3.76 -29.99
CA LYS A 110 -75.27 2.96 -30.94
C LYS A 110 -74.25 3.82 -31.72
N ARG A 111 -74.66 4.99 -32.21
CA ARG A 111 -73.77 5.90 -32.94
C ARG A 111 -72.61 6.41 -32.08
N LEU A 112 -72.86 6.68 -30.79
CA LEU A 112 -71.80 7.05 -29.84
C LEU A 112 -70.83 5.88 -29.59
N LEU A 113 -71.33 4.65 -29.50
CA LEU A 113 -70.50 3.45 -29.42
C LEU A 113 -69.63 3.31 -30.67
N GLU A 114 -70.22 3.37 -31.88
CA GLU A 114 -69.51 3.25 -33.16
C GLU A 114 -68.50 4.38 -33.40
N ALA A 115 -68.78 5.60 -32.92
CA ALA A 115 -67.83 6.71 -32.98
C ALA A 115 -66.56 6.47 -32.14
N GLY A 116 -66.63 5.59 -31.14
CA GLY A 116 -65.48 5.15 -30.34
C GLY A 116 -64.87 6.27 -29.49
N ALA A 117 -63.58 6.10 -29.17
CA ALA A 117 -62.83 7.09 -28.40
C ALA A 117 -62.64 8.39 -29.19
N ARG A 118 -62.77 9.53 -28.50
CA ARG A 118 -62.62 10.83 -29.14
C ARG A 118 -61.14 11.08 -29.54
N PRO A 119 -60.88 11.86 -30.61
CA PRO A 119 -59.51 12.21 -31.00
C PRO A 119 -58.69 12.84 -29.85
N GLU A 120 -59.33 13.62 -28.99
CA GLU A 120 -58.70 14.24 -27.82
C GLU A 120 -58.24 13.19 -26.79
N GLU A 121 -59.02 12.14 -26.58
CA GLU A 121 -58.67 11.04 -25.65
C GLU A 121 -57.50 10.22 -26.18
N ILE A 122 -57.50 9.95 -27.50
CA ILE A 122 -56.38 9.30 -28.18
C ILE A 122 -55.12 10.17 -28.08
N ALA A 123 -55.24 11.48 -28.26
CA ALA A 123 -54.13 12.41 -28.15
C ALA A 123 -53.54 12.46 -26.73
N VAL A 124 -54.39 12.45 -25.70
CA VAL A 124 -53.96 12.36 -24.29
C VAL A 124 -53.23 11.04 -24.03
N SER A 125 -53.77 9.91 -24.49
CA SER A 125 -53.10 8.61 -24.31
C SER A 125 -51.79 8.53 -25.10
N ALA A 126 -51.72 9.12 -26.30
CA ALA A 126 -50.48 9.22 -27.07
C ALA A 126 -49.44 10.13 -26.39
N ALA A 127 -49.88 11.19 -25.70
CA ALA A 127 -49.01 12.01 -24.88
C ALA A 127 -48.44 11.23 -23.69
N ARG A 128 -49.24 10.39 -23.02
CA ARG A 128 -48.75 9.48 -21.96
C ARG A 128 -47.69 8.50 -22.44
N VAL A 129 -47.86 7.95 -23.65
CA VAL A 129 -46.81 7.11 -24.26
C VAL A 129 -45.51 7.89 -24.47
N ARG A 130 -45.60 9.12 -24.99
CA ARG A 130 -44.42 9.98 -25.18
C ARG A 130 -43.74 10.35 -23.86
N GLU A 131 -44.52 10.61 -22.82
CA GLU A 131 -44.00 10.86 -21.46
C GLU A 131 -43.26 9.63 -20.91
N ALA A 132 -43.86 8.44 -21.04
CA ALA A 132 -43.22 7.19 -20.63
C ALA A 132 -41.94 6.90 -21.43
N GLN A 133 -41.91 7.21 -22.72
CA GLN A 133 -40.71 7.11 -23.56
C GLN A 133 -39.60 8.08 -23.10
N ALA A 134 -39.95 9.31 -22.75
CA ALA A 134 -39.00 10.27 -22.20
C ALA A 134 -38.44 9.81 -20.84
N ALA A 135 -39.30 9.25 -19.97
CA ALA A 135 -38.89 8.66 -18.72
C ALA A 135 -37.93 7.47 -18.90
N LEU A 136 -38.18 6.60 -19.90
CA LEU A 136 -37.26 5.51 -20.25
C LEU A 136 -35.90 6.04 -20.73
N ALA A 137 -35.89 7.04 -21.61
CA ALA A 137 -34.65 7.65 -22.08
C ALA A 137 -33.84 8.25 -20.92
N SER A 138 -34.50 8.90 -19.96
CA SER A 138 -33.87 9.42 -18.75
C SER A 138 -33.29 8.29 -17.88
N ALA A 139 -34.05 7.22 -17.65
CA ALA A 139 -33.58 6.05 -16.90
C ALA A 139 -32.38 5.36 -17.57
N GLN A 140 -32.38 5.24 -18.90
CA GLN A 140 -31.25 4.69 -19.66
C GLN A 140 -30.00 5.56 -19.54
N ALA A 141 -30.15 6.89 -19.61
CA ALA A 141 -29.04 7.82 -19.40
C ALA A 141 -28.45 7.68 -17.98
N GLN A 142 -29.31 7.55 -16.96
CA GLN A 142 -28.88 7.31 -15.58
C GLN A 142 -28.15 5.97 -15.44
N ALA A 143 -28.63 4.91 -16.07
CA ALA A 143 -27.97 3.61 -16.09
C ALA A 143 -26.58 3.67 -16.75
N ALA A 144 -26.44 4.41 -17.86
CA ALA A 144 -25.15 4.62 -18.51
C ALA A 144 -24.17 5.37 -17.60
N VAL A 145 -24.63 6.41 -16.89
CA VAL A 145 -23.80 7.13 -15.90
C VAL A 145 -23.39 6.22 -14.74
N ALA A 146 -24.31 5.39 -14.23
CA ALA A 146 -24.00 4.43 -13.17
C ALA A 146 -22.93 3.41 -13.63
N GLN A 147 -23.02 2.92 -14.87
CA GLN A 147 -22.01 2.02 -15.44
C GLN A 147 -20.64 2.70 -15.58
N GLN A 148 -20.61 3.97 -15.99
CA GLN A 148 -19.36 4.75 -16.02
C GLN A 148 -18.76 4.93 -14.62
N GLN A 149 -19.59 5.14 -13.60
CA GLN A 149 -19.12 5.23 -12.21
C GLN A 149 -18.48 3.92 -11.74
N VAL A 150 -19.01 2.76 -12.13
CA VAL A 150 -18.39 1.46 -11.83
C VAL A 150 -16.99 1.39 -12.44
N ALA A 151 -16.81 1.82 -13.69
CA ALA A 151 -15.49 1.82 -14.34
C ALA A 151 -14.48 2.76 -13.65
N ILE A 152 -14.95 3.92 -13.17
CA ILE A 152 -14.13 4.86 -12.39
C ILE A 152 -13.71 4.22 -11.06
N HIS A 153 -14.65 3.62 -10.33
CA HIS A 153 -14.37 3.00 -9.04
C HIS A 153 -13.51 1.73 -9.18
N SER A 154 -13.67 0.94 -10.24
CA SER A 154 -12.79 -0.21 -10.50
C SER A 154 -11.35 0.24 -10.76
N ALA A 155 -11.15 1.31 -11.53
CA ALA A 155 -9.83 1.88 -11.75
C ALA A 155 -9.21 2.43 -10.44
N GLN A 156 -10.02 3.02 -9.56
CA GLN A 156 -9.57 3.46 -8.23
C GLN A 156 -9.15 2.29 -7.34
N VAL A 157 -9.89 1.17 -7.37
CA VAL A 157 -9.52 -0.05 -6.65
C VAL A 157 -8.20 -0.60 -7.17
N GLU A 158 -8.02 -0.67 -8.49
CA GLU A 158 -6.77 -1.14 -9.10
C GLU A 158 -5.59 -0.26 -8.72
N GLN A 159 -5.76 1.07 -8.77
CA GLN A 159 -4.73 2.01 -8.34
C GLN A 159 -4.39 1.86 -6.85
N ALA A 160 -5.41 1.74 -6.00
CA ALA A 160 -5.21 1.55 -4.56
C ALA A 160 -4.54 0.21 -4.24
N GLN A 161 -4.84 -0.84 -5.02
CA GLN A 161 -4.21 -2.15 -4.92
C GLN A 161 -2.75 -2.08 -5.33
N ALA A 162 -2.45 -1.47 -6.48
CA ALA A 162 -1.07 -1.28 -6.94
C ALA A 162 -0.23 -0.47 -5.94
N GLN A 163 -0.80 0.58 -5.34
CA GLN A 163 -0.12 1.33 -4.28
C GLN A 163 0.09 0.50 -3.01
N TYR A 164 -0.92 -0.29 -2.60
CA TYR A 164 -0.79 -1.19 -1.46
C TYR A 164 0.30 -2.23 -1.70
N ASP A 165 0.34 -2.83 -2.88
CA ASP A 165 1.35 -3.84 -3.25
C ASP A 165 2.75 -3.22 -3.34
N LEU A 166 2.88 -1.98 -3.85
CA LEU A 166 4.14 -1.25 -3.86
C LEU A 166 4.64 -0.96 -2.44
N ILE A 167 3.76 -0.53 -1.53
CA ILE A 167 4.12 -0.30 -0.13
C ILE A 167 4.44 -1.61 0.59
N LYS A 168 3.69 -2.68 0.33
CA LYS A 168 3.86 -3.99 0.95
C LYS A 168 5.13 -4.71 0.46
N ALA A 169 5.47 -4.54 -0.81
CA ALA A 169 6.73 -5.02 -1.37
C ALA A 169 7.95 -4.36 -0.70
N GLY A 170 7.76 -3.17 -0.11
CA GLY A 170 8.80 -2.48 0.65
C GLY A 170 9.91 -1.92 -0.24
N ALA A 171 11.09 -1.70 0.33
CA ALA A 171 12.27 -1.30 -0.44
C ALA A 171 12.69 -2.46 -1.36
N ARG A 172 13.00 -2.13 -2.62
CA ARG A 172 13.43 -3.14 -3.58
C ARG A 172 14.71 -3.82 -3.08
N PRO A 173 14.92 -5.13 -3.34
CA PRO A 173 16.10 -5.84 -2.89
C PRO A 173 17.40 -5.14 -3.30
N GLU A 174 17.43 -4.52 -4.48
CA GLU A 174 18.59 -3.80 -5.00
C GLU A 174 18.88 -2.52 -4.19
N ASP A 175 17.84 -1.80 -3.77
CA ASP A 175 17.99 -0.61 -2.93
C ASP A 175 18.48 -0.99 -1.52
N LEU A 176 18.02 -2.13 -0.99
CA LEU A 176 18.51 -2.68 0.28
C LEU A 176 19.98 -3.10 0.20
N GLU A 177 20.38 -3.78 -0.87
CA GLU A 177 21.78 -4.18 -1.09
C GLU A 177 22.69 -2.96 -1.27
N LEU A 178 22.24 -1.94 -2.01
CA LEU A 178 22.98 -0.68 -2.15
C LEU A 178 23.11 0.05 -0.80
N ALA A 179 22.04 0.12 -0.01
CA ALA A 179 22.10 0.69 1.33
C ALA A 179 23.04 -0.11 2.25
N ARG A 180 23.03 -1.45 2.20
CA ARG A 180 23.96 -2.31 2.94
C ARG A 180 25.40 -2.08 2.52
N ALA A 181 25.67 -1.95 1.23
CA ALA A 181 26.99 -1.65 0.70
C ALA A 181 27.50 -0.29 1.21
N HIS A 182 26.63 0.74 1.26
CA HIS A 182 26.99 2.03 1.85
C HIS A 182 27.27 1.95 3.36
N VAL A 183 26.50 1.17 4.11
CA VAL A 183 26.77 0.91 5.53
C VAL A 183 28.13 0.23 5.69
N ALA A 184 28.40 -0.83 4.94
CA ALA A 184 29.69 -1.54 4.99
C ALA A 184 30.87 -0.63 4.61
N GLN A 185 30.69 0.25 3.62
CA GLN A 185 31.68 1.26 3.26
C GLN A 185 31.93 2.26 4.40
N ALA A 186 30.87 2.76 5.03
CA ALA A 186 30.97 3.68 6.16
C ALA A 186 31.63 3.03 7.39
N GLU A 187 31.32 1.76 7.66
CA GLU A 187 31.95 0.98 8.72
C GLU A 187 33.44 0.75 8.44
N ALA A 188 33.83 0.43 7.21
CA ALA A 188 35.23 0.30 6.81
C ALA A 188 35.99 1.63 6.99
N ALA A 189 35.38 2.76 6.60
CA ALA A 189 35.95 4.09 6.81
C ALA A 189 36.10 4.42 8.30
N LEU A 190 35.12 4.05 9.13
CA LEU A 190 35.18 4.21 10.58
C LEU A 190 36.33 3.39 11.18
N GLN A 191 36.52 2.14 10.76
CA GLN A 191 37.63 1.31 11.24
C GLN A 191 38.99 1.86 10.80
N GLN A 192 39.10 2.37 9.57
CA GLN A 192 40.31 3.02 9.10
C GLN A 192 40.62 4.28 9.92
N ALA A 193 39.62 5.11 10.21
CA ALA A 193 39.78 6.30 11.05
C ALA A 193 40.19 5.95 12.49
N LYS A 194 39.60 4.91 13.08
CA LYS A 194 40.00 4.38 14.40
C LYS A 194 41.43 3.86 14.40
N ALA A 195 41.83 3.13 13.35
CA ALA A 195 43.20 2.65 13.21
C ALA A 195 44.20 3.81 13.06
N ALA A 196 43.86 4.85 12.30
CA ALA A 196 44.67 6.06 12.18
C ALA A 196 44.81 6.79 13.52
N LEU A 197 43.72 6.93 14.28
CA LEU A 197 43.73 7.51 15.62
C LEU A 197 44.62 6.71 16.59
N ASN A 198 44.47 5.38 16.60
CA ASN A 198 45.30 4.52 17.45
C ASN A 198 46.79 4.62 17.09
N ARG A 199 47.13 4.81 15.80
CA ARG A 199 48.52 5.04 15.35
C ARG A 199 49.04 6.43 15.73
N ALA A 200 48.18 7.41 15.93
CA ALA A 200 48.55 8.74 16.42
C ALA A 200 48.85 8.74 17.94
N LEU A 201 48.36 7.74 18.68
CA LEU A 201 48.62 7.57 20.10
C LEU A 201 49.83 6.65 20.31
N ILE A 202 50.95 7.22 20.69
CA ILE A 202 52.13 6.46 21.12
C ILE A 202 51.93 6.08 22.59
N VAL A 203 51.67 4.79 22.84
CA VAL A 203 51.54 4.22 24.19
C VAL A 203 52.76 3.38 24.54
N ALA A 204 53.12 3.35 25.83
CA ALA A 204 54.23 2.53 26.30
C ALA A 204 53.89 1.03 26.16
N PRO A 205 54.73 0.21 25.49
CA PRO A 205 54.45 -1.22 25.30
C PRO A 205 54.62 -2.04 26.59
N PHE A 206 55.37 -1.53 27.55
CA PHE A 206 55.57 -2.13 28.87
C PHE A 206 55.83 -1.05 29.93
N LYS A 207 55.77 -1.43 31.20
CA LYS A 207 56.12 -0.54 32.31
C LYS A 207 57.63 -0.35 32.33
N GLY A 208 58.10 0.88 32.14
CA GLY A 208 59.52 1.21 32.17
C GLY A 208 59.75 2.68 32.50
N THR A 209 61.00 3.10 32.45
CA THR A 209 61.43 4.49 32.64
C THR A 209 61.84 5.06 31.29
N VAL A 210 61.42 6.29 31.00
CA VAL A 210 61.84 7.02 29.79
C VAL A 210 63.32 7.39 29.93
N CYS A 211 64.18 6.80 29.12
CA CYS A 211 65.61 7.02 29.13
C CYS A 211 66.00 8.22 28.27
N GLU A 212 65.40 8.34 27.08
CA GLU A 212 65.64 9.43 26.15
C GLU A 212 64.35 9.83 25.42
N MET A 213 64.22 11.12 25.14
CA MET A 213 63.12 11.69 24.35
C MET A 213 63.73 12.41 23.15
N ASN A 214 63.59 11.80 21.98
CA ASN A 214 64.26 12.24 20.74
C ASN A 214 63.42 13.22 19.93
N LEU A 215 62.12 13.30 20.19
CA LEU A 215 61.19 14.21 19.52
C LEU A 215 60.75 15.33 20.47
N ARG A 216 60.74 16.58 19.98
CA ARG A 216 60.25 17.73 20.75
C ARG A 216 58.83 18.15 20.34
N LEU A 217 58.14 18.85 21.24
CA LEU A 217 56.84 19.46 20.92
C LEU A 217 56.97 20.42 19.75
N GLY A 218 56.12 20.26 18.74
CA GLY A 218 56.11 21.05 17.50
C GLY A 218 56.98 20.48 16.37
N GLU A 219 57.74 19.42 16.63
CA GLU A 219 58.53 18.71 15.62
C GLU A 219 57.70 17.64 14.90
N GLN A 220 57.96 17.43 13.61
CA GLN A 220 57.24 16.46 12.80
C GLN A 220 57.87 15.06 12.93
N ALA A 221 57.13 14.09 13.45
CA ALA A 221 57.56 12.71 13.48
C ALA A 221 57.48 12.06 12.08
N VAL A 222 58.56 11.41 11.65
CA VAL A 222 58.61 10.63 10.40
C VAL A 222 58.58 9.13 10.72
N PRO A 223 57.85 8.29 9.97
CA PRO A 223 57.87 6.85 10.17
C PRO A 223 59.29 6.27 10.19
N GLY A 224 59.60 5.46 11.21
CA GLY A 224 60.92 4.85 11.41
C GLY A 224 61.88 5.66 12.29
N MET A 225 61.53 6.89 12.66
CA MET A 225 62.32 7.66 13.62
C MET A 225 62.01 7.22 15.06
N PRO A 226 63.01 6.87 15.88
CA PRO A 226 62.78 6.54 17.29
C PRO A 226 62.37 7.80 18.06
N VAL A 227 61.16 7.80 18.63
CA VAL A 227 60.58 8.96 19.34
C VAL A 227 60.97 8.98 20.82
N ILE A 228 60.87 7.84 21.50
CA ILE A 228 61.20 7.65 22.92
C ILE A 228 62.02 6.36 23.06
N SER A 229 63.11 6.42 23.81
CA SER A 229 63.82 5.25 24.30
C SER A 229 63.27 4.89 25.68
N LEU A 230 62.56 3.77 25.78
CA LEU A 230 61.99 3.26 27.03
C LEU A 230 62.78 2.05 27.50
N GLY A 231 63.31 2.11 28.73
CA GLY A 231 64.08 1.02 29.34
C GLY A 231 63.41 0.48 30.60
N ASP A 232 63.41 -0.84 30.78
CA ASP A 232 63.14 -1.44 32.08
C ASP A 232 64.43 -1.46 32.90
N LEU A 233 64.52 -0.61 33.92
CA LEU A 233 65.68 -0.50 34.79
C LEU A 233 65.62 -1.44 36.00
N THR A 234 64.58 -2.28 36.11
CA THR A 234 64.42 -3.23 37.21
C THR A 234 65.19 -4.53 36.99
N THR A 235 65.60 -4.83 35.75
CA THR A 235 66.35 -6.04 35.39
C THR A 235 67.57 -5.69 34.54
N LEU A 236 68.62 -5.16 35.17
CA LEU A 236 69.87 -4.85 34.49
C LEU A 236 70.69 -6.10 34.22
N ARG A 237 71.29 -6.15 33.04
CA ARG A 237 72.20 -7.20 32.59
C ARG A 237 73.52 -6.58 32.19
N VAL A 238 74.61 -7.30 32.42
CA VAL A 238 75.95 -6.90 31.99
C VAL A 238 76.34 -7.76 30.80
N GLU A 239 76.72 -7.12 29.69
CA GLU A 239 77.25 -7.80 28.50
C GLU A 239 78.76 -7.57 28.45
N THR A 240 79.54 -8.64 28.47
CA THR A 240 80.99 -8.55 28.32
C THR A 240 81.37 -8.37 26.85
N THR A 241 82.44 -7.61 26.60
CA THR A 241 82.91 -7.30 25.25
C THR A 241 84.35 -7.74 24.99
N ASP A 242 85.04 -8.19 26.03
CA ASP A 242 86.49 -8.40 26.12
C ASP A 242 86.88 -9.79 26.64
N LEU A 243 85.93 -10.75 26.64
CA LEU A 243 86.22 -12.12 27.04
C LEU A 243 86.94 -12.87 25.91
N ASP A 244 88.21 -13.22 26.13
CA ASP A 244 89.05 -13.94 25.16
C ASP A 244 88.59 -15.39 24.91
N GLU A 245 88.86 -15.92 23.72
CA GLU A 245 88.55 -17.30 23.32
C GLU A 245 89.07 -18.36 24.31
N ILE A 246 90.29 -18.18 24.82
CA ILE A 246 90.90 -19.12 25.77
C ILE A 246 90.10 -19.17 27.07
N ASP A 247 89.66 -18.01 27.57
CA ASP A 247 88.94 -17.91 28.83
C ASP A 247 87.47 -18.30 28.67
N ALA A 248 86.86 -18.04 27.50
CA ALA A 248 85.52 -18.50 27.17
C ALA A 248 85.37 -20.03 27.23
N ALA A 249 86.42 -20.80 26.94
CA ALA A 249 86.41 -22.26 27.02
C ALA A 249 86.26 -22.80 28.47
N HIS A 250 86.62 -22.00 29.47
CA HIS A 250 86.63 -22.39 30.89
C HIS A 250 85.41 -21.87 31.67
N ILE A 251 84.47 -21.18 31.00
CA ILE A 251 83.29 -20.57 31.61
C ILE A 251 82.05 -21.40 31.28
N LYS A 252 81.19 -21.63 32.28
CA LYS A 252 79.92 -22.34 32.11
C LYS A 252 78.73 -21.42 32.40
N GLU A 253 77.62 -21.68 31.70
CA GLU A 253 76.34 -21.04 32.02
C GLU A 253 75.91 -21.44 33.45
N GLY A 254 75.42 -20.47 34.22
CA GLY A 254 75.05 -20.60 35.63
C GLY A 254 76.17 -20.33 36.64
N GLN A 255 77.41 -20.11 36.17
CA GLN A 255 78.56 -19.85 37.04
C GLN A 255 78.41 -18.52 37.80
N ALA A 256 78.77 -18.53 39.09
CA ALA A 256 78.75 -17.35 39.94
C ALA A 256 79.93 -16.43 39.61
N VAL A 257 79.64 -15.14 39.44
CA VAL A 257 80.63 -14.12 39.06
C VAL A 257 80.48 -12.90 39.94
N GLN A 258 81.58 -12.16 40.13
CA GLN A 258 81.56 -10.92 40.90
C GLN A 258 81.64 -9.74 39.94
N VAL A 259 80.63 -8.87 39.96
CA VAL A 259 80.60 -7.67 39.12
C VAL A 259 80.98 -6.44 39.95
N THR A 260 81.87 -5.64 39.39
CA THR A 260 82.26 -4.31 39.88
C THR A 260 82.01 -3.27 38.79
N PHE A 261 81.87 -2.00 39.16
CA PHE A 261 81.58 -0.93 38.21
C PHE A 261 82.63 0.15 38.34
N ASP A 262 83.10 0.68 37.21
CA ASP A 262 84.14 1.71 37.19
C ASP A 262 83.68 2.98 37.93
N ALA A 263 82.41 3.35 37.73
CA ALA A 263 81.80 4.50 38.39
C ALA A 263 81.48 4.27 39.89
N LEU A 264 81.49 3.02 40.37
CA LEU A 264 81.13 2.64 41.75
C LEU A 264 82.08 1.54 42.27
N PRO A 265 83.34 1.88 42.59
CA PRO A 265 84.36 0.90 42.98
C PRO A 265 84.04 0.16 44.29
N ASP A 266 83.23 0.77 45.17
CA ASP A 266 82.82 0.21 46.46
C ASP A 266 81.68 -0.81 46.33
N VAL A 267 81.04 -0.91 45.16
CA VAL A 267 79.86 -1.75 44.94
C VAL A 267 80.27 -3.02 44.23
N ARG A 268 80.18 -4.14 44.96
CA ARG A 268 80.42 -5.49 44.47
C ARG A 268 79.10 -6.25 44.46
N LEU A 269 78.57 -6.54 43.27
CA LEU A 269 77.30 -7.26 43.14
C LEU A 269 77.55 -8.70 42.68
N PRO A 270 76.98 -9.70 43.37
CA PRO A 270 77.01 -11.07 42.88
C PRO A 270 76.14 -11.16 41.62
N GLY A 271 76.66 -11.82 40.60
CA GLY A 271 75.94 -12.12 39.36
C GLY A 271 76.13 -13.57 38.95
N LYS A 272 75.42 -13.96 37.90
CA LYS A 272 75.55 -15.28 37.28
C LYS A 272 75.66 -15.15 35.78
N VAL A 273 76.46 -16.02 35.16
CA VAL A 273 76.52 -16.13 33.70
C VAL A 273 75.18 -16.70 33.22
N GLU A 274 74.33 -15.83 32.66
CA GLU A 274 73.03 -16.23 32.13
C GLU A 274 73.19 -16.96 30.79
N ARG A 275 74.09 -16.45 29.93
CA ARG A 275 74.30 -17.01 28.60
C ARG A 275 75.69 -16.68 28.07
N LEU A 276 76.34 -17.65 27.44
CA LEU A 276 77.57 -17.44 26.68
C LEU A 276 77.27 -17.52 25.18
N ALA A 277 77.67 -16.51 24.40
CA ALA A 277 77.42 -16.49 22.97
C ALA A 277 78.18 -17.62 22.26
N LEU A 278 77.48 -18.44 21.49
CA LEU A 278 78.09 -19.57 20.76
C LEU A 278 78.94 -19.13 19.55
N LYS A 279 78.80 -17.87 19.12
CA LYS A 279 79.53 -17.29 17.99
C LYS A 279 80.44 -16.19 18.50
N ALA A 280 81.72 -16.28 18.14
CA ALA A 280 82.69 -15.23 18.43
C ALA A 280 82.38 -13.92 17.67
N GLY A 281 82.64 -12.80 18.33
CA GLY A 281 82.65 -11.47 17.75
C GLY A 281 84.05 -11.07 17.27
N ALA A 282 84.10 -10.07 16.38
CA ALA A 282 85.35 -9.41 16.03
C ALA A 282 85.72 -8.42 17.15
N GLY A 283 86.77 -8.72 17.91
CA GLY A 283 87.36 -7.83 18.92
C GLY A 283 88.54 -7.05 18.33
N GLY A 284 88.90 -5.92 18.95
CA GLY A 284 89.99 -5.04 18.52
C GLY A 284 91.40 -5.63 18.72
N GLY A 285 91.67 -6.79 18.10
CA GLY A 285 92.96 -7.50 18.15
C GLY A 285 92.88 -9.01 18.34
N GLY A 286 91.67 -9.60 18.51
CA GLY A 286 91.49 -11.03 18.79
C GLY A 286 90.04 -11.51 18.67
N VAL A 287 89.84 -12.82 18.89
CA VAL A 287 88.53 -13.49 18.90
C VAL A 287 87.94 -13.36 20.30
N VAL A 288 86.81 -12.65 20.43
CA VAL A 288 86.14 -12.42 21.73
C VAL A 288 84.75 -13.06 21.76
N TYR A 289 84.35 -13.55 22.92
CA TYR A 289 83.04 -14.13 23.18
C TYR A 289 82.20 -13.18 24.03
N LYS A 290 80.91 -13.09 23.75
CA LYS A 290 79.99 -12.26 24.54
C LYS A 290 79.35 -13.10 25.63
N ALA A 291 79.59 -12.77 26.89
CA ALA A 291 78.87 -13.34 28.02
C ALA A 291 77.83 -12.34 28.53
N ILE A 292 76.60 -12.83 28.73
CA ILE A 292 75.53 -12.07 29.37
C ILE A 292 75.44 -12.50 30.82
N ILE A 293 75.53 -11.55 31.73
CA ILE A 293 75.52 -11.77 33.17
C ILE A 293 74.28 -11.11 33.75
N SER A 294 73.48 -11.91 34.45
CA SER A 294 72.35 -11.44 35.23
C SER A 294 72.82 -11.05 36.63
N LEU A 295 72.37 -9.90 37.12
CA LEU A 295 72.64 -9.44 38.49
C LEU A 295 71.52 -9.93 39.42
N ASP A 296 71.87 -10.54 40.56
CA ASP A 296 70.87 -11.00 41.54
C ASP A 296 70.30 -9.83 42.36
N THR A 297 71.09 -8.76 42.54
CA THR A 297 70.70 -7.51 43.20
C THR A 297 71.17 -6.32 42.37
N ILE A 298 70.39 -5.23 42.38
CA ILE A 298 70.68 -4.01 41.62
C ILE A 298 70.79 -2.84 42.60
N ASP A 299 71.91 -2.13 42.57
CA ASP A 299 72.09 -0.87 43.32
C ASP A 299 71.32 0.26 42.60
N PRO A 300 70.50 1.08 43.30
CA PRO A 300 69.74 2.18 42.71
C PRO A 300 70.59 3.25 42.01
N ARG A 301 71.90 3.29 42.25
CA ARG A 301 72.85 4.21 41.60
C ARG A 301 73.32 3.74 40.23
N LEU A 302 73.08 2.47 39.87
CA LEU A 302 73.41 1.95 38.55
C LEU A 302 72.57 2.64 37.48
N ARG A 303 73.19 2.89 36.33
CA ARG A 303 72.56 3.46 35.15
C ARG A 303 72.90 2.61 33.93
N TRP A 304 71.95 2.54 33.00
CA TRP A 304 72.16 1.85 31.74
C TRP A 304 73.31 2.52 30.97
N GLY A 305 74.27 1.71 30.51
CA GLY A 305 75.47 2.18 29.79
C GLY A 305 76.73 2.36 30.64
N MET A 306 76.68 2.10 31.95
CA MET A 306 77.89 2.09 32.80
C MET A 306 78.81 0.92 32.45
N THR A 307 80.12 1.18 32.47
CA THR A 307 81.15 0.14 32.32
C THR A 307 81.22 -0.73 33.58
N ALA A 308 81.19 -2.04 33.39
CA ALA A 308 81.31 -3.02 34.45
C ALA A 308 82.49 -3.96 34.19
N PHE A 309 83.21 -4.32 35.25
CA PHE A 309 84.24 -5.34 35.24
C PHE A 309 83.71 -6.58 35.92
N VAL A 310 83.90 -7.72 35.27
CA VAL A 310 83.40 -9.01 35.74
C VAL A 310 84.59 -9.88 36.07
N ASP A 311 84.68 -10.28 37.34
CA ASP A 311 85.64 -11.28 37.78
C ASP A 311 84.98 -12.66 37.74
N ILE A 312 85.49 -13.51 36.85
CA ILE A 312 85.00 -14.86 36.62
C ILE A 312 86.09 -15.83 37.08
N PRO A 313 85.91 -16.53 38.22
CA PRO A 313 86.90 -17.49 38.68
C PRO A 313 87.02 -18.64 37.68
N LYS A 314 88.24 -18.97 37.22
CA LYS A 314 88.46 -20.08 36.27
C LYS A 314 88.20 -21.42 36.98
N GLU A 315 87.32 -22.25 36.42
CA GLU A 315 87.07 -23.64 36.86
C GLU A 315 87.94 -24.66 36.12
#